data_AF-E4YPF1-F1
#
_entry.id   AF-E4YPF1-F1
#
_cell.length_a   1.000
_cell.length_b   1.000
_cell.length_c   1.000
_cell.angle_alpha   90.00
_cell.angle_beta   90.00
_cell.angle_gamma   90.00
#
_symmetry.space_group_name_H-M   'P 1'
#
loop_
_entity.id
_entity.type
_entity.pdbx_description
1 polymer ?
#
loop_
_entity_poly.entity_id
_entity_poly.type
_entity_poly.pdbx_seq_one_letter_code
_entity_poly.pdbx_strand_id
1 'polypeptide(L)'
;YIMMALYKTNELLLFPGLAFLGWSGLGYLVINNVCVSIMGKFAGLSVIIFSGTFDASSATFLVLSKLTSTYDLTSMFGFLAILSLYVHFRTFFMMPYDFPGKDFAEGNFFKSTILGKCTKTVEVVENKEEKEKEEEEKESIPLMNSCKDPTFIAFLIVFVIYSTRVKAIQGWIYPWMEWSYAKVNADQADIDSHVGNLLEIYGLLLFASPLFAAMPEFFSWIGSKLNKNGILNGDMISLTIIMVYSAVACSVNSGQMVYRATSLDENANAYALIVLFSIAKTIVYAAPNMFLFYMFPAEHFGSLYGVLTAPGIITMWFIDPLFRVIVGGSETLADADFAPVSIGFAVLCGVCLLQVFIPKFGLISAAKRMSREKKEAQNGISNDAFEKKEKENLDSLTDL
;
A
#
# COMPACT_ATOMS: atom_id res chain seq x y z
N TYR A 1 -15.15 -15.07 -10.55
CA TYR A 1 -16.28 -14.65 -11.42
C TYR A 1 -17.12 -15.81 -11.96
N ILE A 2 -16.53 -16.89 -12.53
CA ILE A 2 -17.32 -18.03 -13.06
C ILE A 2 -18.30 -18.61 -12.02
N MET A 3 -17.82 -18.88 -10.79
CA MET A 3 -18.69 -19.36 -9.70
C MET A 3 -19.82 -18.40 -9.36
N MET A 4 -19.56 -17.08 -9.43
CA MET A 4 -20.58 -16.05 -9.18
C MET A 4 -21.59 -15.94 -10.33
N ALA A 5 -21.19 -16.19 -11.58
CA ALA A 5 -22.12 -16.24 -12.71
C ALA A 5 -23.12 -17.41 -12.58
N LEU A 6 -22.76 -18.47 -11.86
CA LEU A 6 -23.62 -19.63 -11.64
C LEU A 6 -24.52 -19.50 -10.39
N TYR A 7 -24.60 -18.30 -9.77
CA TYR A 7 -25.35 -18.10 -8.53
C TYR A 7 -26.84 -18.47 -8.64
N LYS A 8 -27.47 -18.28 -9.81
CA LYS A 8 -28.87 -18.66 -10.05
C LYS A 8 -29.08 -20.19 -10.02
N THR A 9 -28.02 -20.97 -10.25
CA THR A 9 -28.09 -22.44 -10.20
C THR A 9 -27.84 -22.95 -8.77
N ASN A 10 -26.94 -22.30 -8.04
CA ASN A 10 -26.68 -22.61 -6.64
C ASN A 10 -26.17 -21.36 -5.92
N GLU A 11 -26.99 -20.86 -4.99
CA GLU A 11 -26.70 -19.65 -4.20
C GLU A 11 -25.44 -19.81 -3.34
N LEU A 12 -25.12 -21.05 -2.92
CA LEU A 12 -23.94 -21.35 -2.11
C LEU A 12 -22.62 -21.10 -2.86
N LEU A 13 -22.64 -20.92 -4.19
CA LEU A 13 -21.45 -20.61 -5.00
C LEU A 13 -21.00 -19.15 -4.88
N LEU A 14 -21.85 -18.27 -4.34
CA LEU A 14 -21.56 -16.85 -4.23
C LEU A 14 -20.46 -16.58 -3.19
N PHE A 15 -20.54 -17.25 -2.04
CA PHE A 15 -19.55 -17.15 -0.96
C PHE A 15 -18.12 -17.61 -1.35
N PRO A 16 -17.90 -18.83 -1.89
CA PRO A 16 -16.58 -19.24 -2.35
C PRO A 16 -16.10 -18.37 -3.53
N GLY A 17 -17.02 -17.90 -4.38
CA GLY A 17 -16.70 -16.94 -5.43
C GLY A 17 -16.10 -15.64 -4.89
N LEU A 18 -16.68 -15.06 -3.85
CA LEU A 18 -16.16 -13.89 -3.15
C LEU A 18 -14.84 -14.17 -2.43
N ALA A 19 -14.70 -15.35 -1.80
CA ALA A 19 -13.46 -15.76 -1.14
C ALA A 19 -12.28 -15.84 -2.14
N PHE A 20 -12.50 -16.42 -3.33
CA PHE A 20 -11.47 -16.49 -4.36
C PHE A 20 -11.13 -15.12 -4.97
N LEU A 21 -12.08 -14.16 -5.01
CA LEU A 21 -11.75 -12.79 -5.38
C LEU A 21 -10.75 -12.16 -4.40
N GLY A 22 -10.84 -12.49 -3.11
CA GLY A 22 -9.88 -12.05 -2.10
C GLY A 22 -8.44 -12.53 -2.36
N TRP A 23 -8.25 -13.68 -3.01
CA TRP A 23 -6.93 -14.22 -3.34
C TRP A 23 -6.18 -13.36 -4.38
N SER A 24 -6.89 -12.59 -5.19
CA SER A 24 -6.28 -11.71 -6.21
C SER A 24 -5.32 -10.66 -5.63
N GLY A 25 -5.49 -10.29 -4.35
CA GLY A 25 -4.60 -9.38 -3.63
C GLY A 25 -3.17 -9.91 -3.46
N LEU A 26 -2.93 -11.22 -3.56
CA LEU A 26 -1.57 -11.79 -3.55
C LEU A 26 -0.79 -11.43 -4.82
N GLY A 27 -1.46 -11.24 -5.96
CA GLY A 27 -0.80 -10.80 -7.19
C GLY A 27 -0.19 -9.41 -7.03
N TYR A 28 -0.84 -8.53 -6.27
CA TYR A 28 -0.36 -7.18 -5.96
C TYR A 28 0.95 -7.19 -5.15
N LEU A 29 1.04 -8.09 -4.15
CA LEU A 29 2.28 -8.32 -3.37
C LEU A 29 3.45 -8.77 -4.26
N VAL A 30 3.18 -9.66 -5.22
CA VAL A 30 4.21 -10.18 -6.14
C VAL A 30 4.66 -9.09 -7.13
N ILE A 31 3.74 -8.26 -7.63
CA ILE A 31 4.05 -7.15 -8.54
C ILE A 31 4.98 -6.14 -7.87
N ASN A 32 4.72 -5.77 -6.61
CA ASN A 32 5.55 -4.79 -5.91
C ASN A 32 7.01 -5.26 -5.76
N ASN A 33 7.24 -6.56 -5.57
CA ASN A 33 8.60 -7.12 -5.48
C ASN A 33 9.34 -7.08 -6.82
N VAL A 34 8.63 -7.36 -7.91
CA VAL A 34 9.21 -7.43 -9.26
C VAL A 34 9.42 -6.04 -9.86
N CYS A 35 8.52 -5.09 -9.62
CA CYS A 35 8.65 -3.74 -10.18
C CYS A 35 9.80 -2.95 -9.56
N VAL A 36 10.13 -3.16 -8.29
CA VAL A 36 11.26 -2.49 -7.64
C VAL A 36 12.59 -2.87 -8.28
N SER A 37 12.77 -4.14 -8.65
CA SER A 37 14.04 -4.60 -9.23
C SER A 37 14.25 -4.17 -10.68
N ILE A 38 13.17 -3.95 -11.44
CA ILE A 38 13.25 -3.65 -12.88
C ILE A 38 13.35 -2.14 -13.17
N MET A 39 12.69 -1.29 -12.38
CA MET A 39 12.41 0.10 -12.79
C MET A 39 13.47 1.13 -12.38
N GLY A 40 14.58 0.71 -11.75
CA GLY A 40 15.71 1.56 -11.38
C GLY A 40 15.28 2.88 -10.71
N LYS A 41 15.59 4.01 -11.35
CA LYS A 41 15.27 5.37 -10.88
C LYS A 41 13.79 5.66 -10.67
N PHE A 42 12.89 4.93 -11.34
CA PHE A 42 11.43 5.13 -11.23
C PHE A 42 10.76 4.09 -10.32
N ALA A 43 11.52 3.23 -9.64
CA ALA A 43 11.00 2.16 -8.79
C ALA A 43 10.05 2.70 -7.71
N GLY A 44 10.45 3.74 -6.96
CA GLY A 44 9.64 4.34 -5.90
C GLY A 44 8.27 4.84 -6.39
N LEU A 45 8.26 5.70 -7.41
CA LEU A 45 7.04 6.21 -8.03
C LEU A 45 6.13 5.10 -8.55
N SER A 46 6.72 4.06 -9.14
CA SER A 46 5.95 2.99 -9.79
C SER A 46 5.23 2.11 -8.78
N VAL A 47 5.90 1.70 -7.71
CA VAL A 47 5.28 0.92 -6.63
C VAL A 47 4.11 1.67 -6.02
N ILE A 48 4.26 2.98 -5.85
CA ILE A 48 3.23 3.86 -5.30
C ILE A 48 2.04 3.99 -6.26
N ILE A 49 2.27 4.24 -7.56
CA ILE A 49 1.21 4.32 -8.56
C ILE A 49 0.45 3.00 -8.67
N PHE A 50 1.14 1.86 -8.66
CA PHE A 50 0.49 0.55 -8.65
C PHE A 50 -0.43 0.37 -7.45
N SER A 51 -0.04 0.87 -6.27
CA SER A 51 -0.88 0.89 -5.07
C SER A 51 -2.18 1.67 -5.31
N GLY A 52 -2.07 2.85 -5.91
CA GLY A 52 -3.22 3.70 -6.24
C GLY A 52 -4.10 3.12 -7.34
N THR A 53 -3.52 2.50 -8.37
CA THR A 53 -4.28 1.82 -9.44
C THR A 53 -5.00 0.58 -8.91
N PHE A 54 -4.38 -0.18 -8.02
CA PHE A 54 -5.03 -1.30 -7.35
C PHE A 54 -6.24 -0.82 -6.55
N ASP A 55 -6.11 0.27 -5.80
CA ASP A 55 -7.24 0.85 -5.08
C ASP A 55 -8.34 1.36 -6.02
N ALA A 56 -7.96 2.00 -7.13
CA ALA A 56 -8.89 2.47 -8.17
C ALA A 56 -9.67 1.35 -8.85
N SER A 57 -9.14 0.12 -8.89
CA SER A 57 -9.86 -1.03 -9.44
C SER A 57 -11.17 -1.31 -8.69
N SER A 58 -11.27 -0.91 -7.42
CA SER A 58 -12.49 -1.01 -6.62
C SER A 58 -13.65 -0.17 -7.19
N ALA A 59 -13.34 0.89 -7.96
CA ALA A 59 -14.33 1.71 -8.66
C ALA A 59 -15.12 0.93 -9.74
N THR A 60 -14.62 -0.25 -10.14
CA THR A 60 -15.35 -1.17 -11.03
C THR A 60 -16.73 -1.51 -10.45
N PHE A 61 -16.88 -1.55 -9.12
CA PHE A 61 -18.18 -1.75 -8.48
C PHE A 61 -19.20 -0.68 -8.88
N LEU A 62 -18.81 0.59 -9.00
CA LEU A 62 -19.69 1.68 -9.44
C LEU A 62 -20.16 1.46 -10.88
N VAL A 63 -19.24 1.06 -11.77
CA VAL A 63 -19.55 0.73 -13.17
C VAL A 63 -20.57 -0.40 -13.23
N LEU A 64 -20.38 -1.44 -12.43
CA LEU A 64 -21.33 -2.55 -12.32
C LEU A 64 -22.67 -2.07 -11.74
N SER A 65 -22.68 -1.29 -10.67
CA SER A 65 -23.91 -0.75 -10.07
C SER A 65 -24.74 0.05 -11.08
N LYS A 66 -24.11 0.80 -11.99
CA LYS A 66 -24.86 1.53 -13.03
C LYS A 66 -25.43 0.61 -14.11
N LEU A 67 -24.69 -0.44 -14.46
CA LEU A 67 -25.04 -1.38 -15.52
C LEU A 67 -26.15 -2.36 -15.12
N THR A 68 -26.43 -2.57 -13.83
CA THR A 68 -27.53 -3.45 -13.38
C THR A 68 -28.90 -2.94 -13.79
N SER A 69 -29.04 -1.64 -14.09
CA SER A 69 -30.28 -1.07 -14.63
C SER A 69 -30.63 -1.61 -16.02
N THR A 70 -29.63 -2.07 -16.77
CA THR A 70 -29.77 -2.51 -18.18
C THR A 70 -29.53 -4.00 -18.35
N TYR A 71 -28.65 -4.59 -17.53
CA TYR A 71 -28.19 -5.98 -17.69
C TYR A 71 -28.41 -6.80 -16.43
N ASP A 72 -28.76 -8.08 -16.61
CA ASP A 72 -28.87 -9.04 -15.52
C ASP A 72 -27.49 -9.34 -14.90
N LEU A 73 -27.47 -9.52 -13.58
CA LEU A 73 -26.25 -9.74 -12.80
C LEU A 73 -25.43 -10.96 -13.29
N THR A 74 -26.13 -11.99 -13.79
CA THR A 74 -25.51 -13.19 -14.39
C THR A 74 -24.64 -12.84 -15.59
N SER A 75 -25.16 -12.02 -16.51
CA SER A 75 -24.47 -11.59 -17.72
C SER A 75 -23.25 -10.73 -17.38
N MET A 76 -23.36 -9.92 -16.33
CA MET A 76 -22.26 -9.08 -15.85
C MET A 76 -21.12 -9.91 -15.25
N PHE A 77 -21.42 -10.90 -14.42
CA PHE A 77 -20.40 -11.83 -13.91
C PHE A 77 -19.79 -12.67 -15.03
N GLY A 78 -20.57 -13.06 -16.03
CA GLY A 78 -20.08 -13.73 -17.24
C GLY A 78 -19.08 -12.85 -18.01
N PHE A 79 -19.40 -11.58 -18.22
CA PHE A 79 -18.51 -10.62 -18.86
C PHE A 79 -17.20 -10.42 -18.08
N LEU A 80 -17.27 -10.25 -16.75
CA LEU A 80 -16.08 -10.15 -15.90
C LEU A 80 -15.24 -11.43 -15.91
N ALA A 81 -15.86 -12.60 -16.03
CA ALA A 81 -15.15 -13.86 -16.19
C ALA A 81 -14.35 -13.90 -17.51
N ILE A 82 -14.94 -13.42 -18.61
CA ILE A 82 -14.24 -13.31 -19.90
C ILE A 82 -13.06 -12.33 -19.80
N LEU A 83 -13.28 -11.14 -19.21
CA LEU A 83 -12.20 -10.16 -19.01
C LEU A 83 -11.06 -10.73 -18.14
N SER A 84 -11.36 -11.55 -17.14
CA SER A 84 -10.33 -12.17 -16.30
C SER A 84 -9.38 -13.10 -17.08
N LEU A 85 -9.81 -13.65 -18.23
CA LEU A 85 -8.94 -14.44 -19.11
C LEU A 85 -7.78 -13.62 -19.67
N TYR A 86 -7.94 -12.30 -19.80
CA TYR A 86 -6.85 -11.41 -20.25
C TYR A 86 -5.65 -11.46 -19.29
N VAL A 87 -5.90 -11.54 -17.97
CA VAL A 87 -4.83 -11.65 -16.98
C VAL A 87 -4.07 -12.95 -17.16
N HIS A 88 -4.78 -14.07 -17.33
CA HIS A 88 -4.16 -15.37 -17.62
C HIS A 88 -3.39 -15.35 -18.95
N PHE A 89 -3.95 -14.75 -19.99
CA PHE A 89 -3.26 -14.57 -21.27
C PHE A 89 -1.95 -13.80 -21.09
N ARG A 90 -1.96 -12.66 -20.39
CA ARG A 90 -0.74 -11.91 -20.09
C ARG A 90 0.26 -12.75 -19.28
N THR A 91 -0.19 -13.47 -18.26
CA THR A 91 0.70 -14.29 -17.43
C THR A 91 1.36 -15.41 -18.23
N PHE A 92 0.59 -16.17 -19.02
CA PHE A 92 1.15 -17.31 -19.76
C PHE A 92 1.96 -16.87 -20.99
N PHE A 93 1.54 -15.84 -21.70
CA PHE A 93 2.15 -15.46 -22.97
C PHE A 93 3.11 -14.28 -22.89
N MET A 94 3.00 -13.41 -21.88
CA MET A 94 3.81 -12.19 -21.78
C MET A 94 4.80 -12.18 -20.60
N MET A 95 4.58 -12.97 -19.54
CA MET A 95 5.49 -13.02 -18.40
C MET A 95 6.77 -13.81 -18.77
N PRO A 96 7.96 -13.27 -18.47
CA PRO A 96 9.21 -13.98 -18.68
C PRO A 96 9.34 -15.18 -17.72
N TYR A 97 9.99 -16.24 -18.19
CA TYR A 97 10.14 -17.49 -17.43
C TYR A 97 11.20 -17.43 -16.33
N ASP A 98 12.19 -16.56 -16.49
CA ASP A 98 13.28 -16.41 -15.54
C ASP A 98 12.94 -15.29 -14.55
N PHE A 99 13.31 -15.49 -13.28
CA PHE A 99 13.20 -14.46 -12.26
C PHE A 99 14.09 -13.27 -12.67
N PRO A 100 13.59 -12.02 -12.62
CA PRO A 100 14.38 -10.87 -13.06
C PRO A 100 15.59 -10.69 -12.13
N GLY A 101 16.77 -11.13 -12.59
CA GLY A 101 18.06 -10.71 -12.03
C GLY A 101 18.40 -9.29 -12.46
N LYS A 102 19.46 -8.69 -11.91
CA LYS A 102 19.89 -7.32 -12.27
C LYS A 102 20.17 -7.16 -13.79
N ASP A 103 20.54 -8.25 -14.47
CA ASP A 103 20.77 -8.29 -15.93
C ASP A 103 19.48 -8.18 -16.79
N PHE A 104 18.28 -8.21 -16.19
CA PHE A 104 17.01 -8.10 -16.92
C PHE A 104 16.66 -6.67 -17.36
N ALA A 105 17.28 -5.66 -16.75
CA ALA A 105 17.01 -4.26 -17.06
C ALA A 105 17.62 -3.81 -18.40
N GLU A 106 18.67 -4.47 -18.89
CA GLU A 106 19.51 -3.96 -19.98
C GLU A 106 19.27 -4.61 -21.35
N GLY A 107 18.49 -5.70 -21.48
CA GLY A 107 18.34 -6.33 -22.80
C GLY A 107 17.17 -7.30 -22.98
N ASN A 108 16.07 -6.77 -23.54
CA ASN A 108 14.94 -7.51 -24.11
C ASN A 108 14.09 -8.34 -23.12
N PHE A 109 13.28 -7.66 -22.31
CA PHE A 109 12.18 -8.24 -21.51
C PHE A 109 11.33 -9.28 -22.27
N PHE A 110 11.12 -9.08 -23.58
CA PHE A 110 10.32 -9.98 -24.41
C PHE A 110 11.08 -11.23 -24.90
N LYS A 111 12.42 -11.26 -24.87
CA LYS A 111 13.22 -12.38 -25.40
C LYS A 111 13.04 -13.66 -24.58
N SER A 112 12.79 -13.53 -23.28
CA SER A 112 12.53 -14.63 -22.33
C SER A 112 11.06 -15.02 -22.24
N THR A 113 10.21 -14.48 -23.11
CA THR A 113 8.75 -14.69 -23.13
C THR A 113 8.33 -15.56 -24.31
N ILE A 114 7.23 -16.34 -24.20
CA ILE A 114 6.71 -17.17 -25.31
C ILE A 114 6.54 -16.34 -26.59
N LEU A 115 5.91 -15.17 -26.46
CA LEU A 115 5.59 -14.32 -27.60
C LEU A 115 6.84 -13.74 -28.27
N GLY A 116 7.90 -13.42 -27.52
CA GLY A 116 9.14 -12.91 -28.09
C GLY A 116 10.05 -13.99 -28.69
N LYS A 117 9.84 -15.27 -28.38
CA LYS A 117 10.42 -16.37 -29.18
C LYS A 117 9.79 -16.45 -30.58
N CYS A 118 8.57 -15.95 -30.75
CA CYS A 118 7.87 -15.90 -32.04
C CYS A 118 8.16 -14.62 -32.85
N THR A 119 8.76 -13.58 -32.27
CA THR A 119 9.06 -12.32 -32.95
C THR A 119 10.56 -12.01 -32.95
N LYS A 120 11.16 -11.92 -34.14
CA LYS A 120 12.57 -11.49 -34.30
C LYS A 120 12.74 -10.08 -33.74
N THR A 121 13.47 -9.93 -32.64
CA THR A 121 13.82 -8.61 -32.07
C THR A 121 15.31 -8.31 -32.31
N VAL A 122 15.57 -7.07 -32.72
CA VAL A 122 16.87 -6.51 -33.13
C VAL A 122 17.80 -6.35 -31.92
N GLU A 123 19.09 -6.65 -32.10
CA GLU A 123 20.13 -6.45 -31.08
C GLU A 123 20.53 -4.97 -31.00
N VAL A 124 20.55 -4.42 -29.78
CA VAL A 124 21.12 -3.10 -29.49
C VAL A 124 22.40 -3.31 -28.68
N VAL A 125 23.48 -2.69 -29.12
CA VAL A 125 24.84 -2.82 -28.55
C VAL A 125 25.05 -1.80 -27.42
N GLU A 126 25.58 -2.26 -26.27
CA GLU A 126 25.84 -1.48 -25.06
C GLU A 126 27.17 -0.68 -25.07
N ASN A 127 27.20 0.43 -24.33
CA ASN A 127 28.41 1.16 -23.93
C ASN A 127 28.63 1.02 -22.41
N LYS A 128 29.83 0.59 -22.00
CA LYS A 128 30.18 0.15 -20.64
C LYS A 128 30.55 1.25 -19.63
N GLU A 129 30.63 2.52 -20.05
CA GLU A 129 31.27 3.58 -19.23
C GLU A 129 30.32 4.31 -18.26
N GLU A 130 29.00 4.12 -18.36
CA GLU A 130 28.04 4.68 -17.38
C GLU A 130 27.84 3.80 -16.13
N LYS A 131 28.43 2.59 -16.10
CA LYS A 131 28.20 1.56 -15.08
C LYS A 131 28.79 1.85 -13.69
N GLU A 132 29.76 2.75 -13.55
CA GLU A 132 30.49 2.92 -12.27
C GLU A 132 29.95 4.01 -11.33
N LYS A 133 28.89 4.76 -11.69
CA LYS A 133 28.46 5.94 -10.88
C LYS A 133 27.17 5.80 -10.08
N GLU A 134 26.42 4.70 -10.22
CA GLU A 134 25.19 4.46 -9.44
C GLU A 134 25.29 3.32 -8.43
N GLU A 135 26.45 2.66 -8.34
CA GLU A 135 26.72 1.60 -7.39
C GLU A 135 27.13 2.16 -6.01
N GLU A 136 26.14 2.58 -5.22
CA GLU A 136 26.24 2.37 -3.76
C GLU A 136 25.45 1.10 -3.43
N GLU A 137 26.12 -0.06 -3.48
CA GLU A 137 25.62 -1.28 -2.85
C GLU A 137 25.46 -1.06 -1.35
N LYS A 138 24.22 -0.93 -0.87
CA LYS A 138 23.92 -1.07 0.57
C LYS A 138 24.12 -2.54 0.92
N GLU A 139 25.20 -2.87 1.63
CA GLU A 139 25.50 -4.19 2.16
C GLU A 139 24.26 -4.88 2.76
N SER A 140 24.07 -6.15 2.40
CA SER A 140 22.90 -6.95 2.76
C SER A 140 22.86 -7.21 4.27
N ILE A 141 21.95 -6.52 4.97
CA ILE A 141 21.65 -6.81 6.37
C ILE A 141 20.74 -8.03 6.43
N PRO A 142 21.03 -9.05 7.27
CA PRO A 142 20.15 -10.19 7.43
C PRO A 142 18.71 -9.78 7.76
N LEU A 143 17.73 -10.35 7.05
CA LEU A 143 16.29 -10.09 7.21
C LEU A 143 15.83 -10.02 8.70
N MET A 144 16.35 -10.93 9.53
CA MET A 144 16.00 -11.00 10.95
C MET A 144 16.43 -9.76 11.76
N ASN A 145 17.53 -9.11 11.36
CA ASN A 145 18.01 -7.88 11.99
C ASN A 145 17.15 -6.68 11.56
N SER A 146 16.67 -6.66 10.33
CA SER A 146 15.71 -5.65 9.85
C SER A 146 14.36 -5.73 10.58
N CYS A 147 13.84 -6.93 10.82
CA CYS A 147 12.59 -7.12 11.58
C CYS A 147 12.69 -6.69 13.05
N LYS A 148 13.89 -6.72 13.64
CA LYS A 148 14.16 -6.31 15.03
C LYS A 148 14.47 -4.82 15.17
N ASP A 149 14.53 -4.09 14.06
CA ASP A 149 14.80 -2.66 14.09
C ASP A 149 13.65 -1.93 14.84
N PRO A 150 13.95 -1.08 15.84
CA PRO A 150 12.92 -0.40 16.61
C PRO A 150 12.07 0.55 15.76
N THR A 151 12.63 1.10 14.67
CA THR A 151 11.90 1.92 13.70
C THR A 151 10.91 1.06 12.92
N PHE A 152 11.31 -0.15 12.51
CA PHE A 152 10.43 -1.11 11.85
C PHE A 152 9.27 -1.52 12.76
N ILE A 153 9.56 -1.89 14.00
CA ILE A 153 8.54 -2.31 14.97
C ILE A 153 7.57 -1.16 15.28
N ALA A 154 8.08 0.06 15.46
CA ALA A 154 7.23 1.21 15.73
C ALA A 154 6.34 1.56 14.53
N PHE A 155 6.87 1.49 13.30
CA PHE A 155 6.08 1.66 12.08
C PHE A 155 5.04 0.54 11.91
N LEU A 156 5.42 -0.72 12.17
CA LEU A 156 4.53 -1.88 12.14
C LEU A 156 3.30 -1.66 13.02
N ILE A 157 3.50 -1.28 14.29
CA ILE A 157 2.41 -1.07 15.25
C ILE A 157 1.44 -0.02 14.71
N VAL A 158 1.95 1.12 14.25
CA VAL A 158 1.10 2.19 13.77
C VAL A 158 0.41 1.85 12.45
N PHE A 159 1.13 1.23 11.52
CA PHE A 159 0.56 0.79 10.26
C PHE A 159 -0.59 -0.20 10.49
N VAL A 160 -0.44 -1.14 11.42
CA VAL A 160 -1.51 -2.09 11.78
C VAL A 160 -2.73 -1.36 12.31
N ILE A 161 -2.56 -0.36 13.19
CA ILE A 161 -3.67 0.45 13.71
C ILE A 161 -4.41 1.18 12.57
N TYR A 162 -3.68 1.88 11.70
CA TYR A 162 -4.30 2.60 10.57
C TYR A 162 -4.94 1.67 9.57
N SER A 163 -4.27 0.57 9.20
CA SER A 163 -4.79 -0.42 8.28
C SER A 163 -6.09 -1.04 8.82
N THR A 164 -6.14 -1.34 10.12
CA THR A 164 -7.35 -1.86 10.77
C THR A 164 -8.48 -0.86 10.70
N ARG A 165 -8.22 0.43 11.02
CA ARG A 165 -9.28 1.44 10.98
C ARG A 165 -9.75 1.73 9.57
N VAL A 166 -8.85 1.87 8.61
CA VAL A 166 -9.20 2.09 7.20
C VAL A 166 -10.07 0.95 6.66
N LYS A 167 -9.73 -0.30 6.97
CA LYS A 167 -10.52 -1.48 6.56
C LYS A 167 -11.87 -1.55 7.27
N ALA A 168 -11.93 -1.18 8.55
CA ALA A 168 -13.17 -1.06 9.29
C ALA A 168 -14.10 -0.01 8.65
N ILE A 169 -13.59 1.20 8.38
CA ILE A 169 -14.38 2.24 7.69
C ILE A 169 -14.82 1.76 6.30
N GLN A 170 -13.95 1.09 5.54
CA GLN A 170 -14.30 0.55 4.23
C GLN A 170 -15.49 -0.42 4.28
N GLY A 171 -15.57 -1.26 5.32
CA GLY A 171 -16.72 -2.15 5.53
C GLY A 171 -17.94 -1.46 6.13
N TRP A 172 -17.74 -0.38 6.89
CA TRP A 172 -18.81 0.26 7.66
C TRP A 172 -19.37 1.52 7.01
N ILE A 173 -18.76 2.04 5.94
CA ILE A 173 -19.15 3.33 5.33
C ILE A 173 -20.60 3.31 4.85
N TYR A 174 -21.04 2.21 4.24
CA TYR A 174 -22.43 2.07 3.78
C TYR A 174 -23.42 1.98 4.96
N PRO A 175 -23.25 1.05 5.92
CA PRO A 175 -24.08 1.03 7.13
C PRO A 175 -24.07 2.36 7.90
N TRP A 176 -22.92 3.05 7.94
CA TRP A 176 -22.81 4.34 8.60
C TRP A 176 -23.62 5.43 7.89
N MET A 177 -23.62 5.46 6.55
CA MET A 177 -24.45 6.40 5.78
C MET A 177 -25.94 6.14 6.05
N GLU A 178 -26.38 4.89 6.00
CA GLU A 178 -27.78 4.53 6.34
C GLU A 178 -28.13 4.97 7.77
N TRP A 179 -27.29 4.64 8.75
CA TRP A 179 -27.49 5.02 10.15
C TRP A 179 -27.55 6.54 10.36
N SER A 180 -26.68 7.29 9.67
CA SER A 180 -26.55 8.74 9.82
C SER A 180 -27.84 9.47 9.43
N TYR A 181 -28.57 8.96 8.45
CA TYR A 181 -29.83 9.54 7.97
C TYR A 181 -31.08 8.80 8.45
N ALA A 182 -30.97 7.66 9.13
CA ALA A 182 -32.10 6.80 9.52
C ALA A 182 -33.18 7.46 10.41
N LYS A 183 -32.91 8.59 11.07
CA LYS A 183 -33.88 9.32 11.91
C LYS A 183 -34.25 10.70 11.35
N VAL A 184 -33.90 10.96 10.09
CA VAL A 184 -34.29 12.19 9.40
C VAL A 184 -35.78 12.11 9.05
N ASN A 185 -36.50 13.23 9.21
CA ASN A 185 -37.91 13.34 8.85
C ASN A 185 -38.07 13.45 7.33
N ALA A 186 -37.88 12.34 6.61
CA ALA A 186 -38.04 12.22 5.16
C ALA A 186 -38.60 10.83 4.81
N ASP A 187 -39.12 10.68 3.59
CA ASP A 187 -39.58 9.39 3.09
C ASP A 187 -38.38 8.44 2.90
N GLN A 188 -38.58 7.14 3.19
CA GLN A 188 -37.50 6.16 3.08
C GLN A 188 -36.88 6.11 1.67
N ALA A 189 -37.70 6.30 0.63
CA ALA A 189 -37.22 6.34 -0.75
C ALA A 189 -36.25 7.52 -1.01
N ASP A 190 -36.48 8.66 -0.36
CA ASP A 190 -35.59 9.83 -0.48
C ASP A 190 -34.28 9.59 0.27
N ILE A 191 -34.34 8.96 1.44
CA ILE A 191 -33.16 8.57 2.22
C ILE A 191 -32.30 7.58 1.43
N ASP A 192 -32.91 6.54 0.84
CA ASP A 192 -32.20 5.52 0.07
C ASP A 192 -31.54 6.13 -1.19
N SER A 193 -32.26 7.02 -1.88
CA SER A 193 -31.72 7.77 -3.02
C SER A 193 -30.53 8.65 -2.61
N HIS A 194 -30.65 9.33 -1.46
CA HIS A 194 -29.60 10.19 -0.92
C HIS A 194 -28.34 9.42 -0.54
N VAL A 195 -28.49 8.32 0.20
CA VAL A 195 -27.37 7.42 0.55
C VAL A 195 -26.74 6.82 -0.71
N GLY A 196 -27.55 6.48 -1.71
CA GLY A 196 -27.10 6.05 -3.03
C GLY A 196 -26.18 7.08 -3.69
N ASN A 197 -26.58 8.36 -3.73
CA ASN A 197 -25.77 9.45 -4.29
C ASN A 197 -24.42 9.61 -3.56
N LEU A 198 -24.41 9.49 -2.23
CA LEU A 198 -23.18 9.54 -1.44
C LEU A 198 -22.24 8.38 -1.78
N LEU A 199 -22.79 7.17 -1.95
CA LEU A 199 -22.02 6.00 -2.36
C LEU A 199 -21.47 6.14 -3.79
N GLU A 200 -22.24 6.76 -4.71
CA GLU A 200 -21.75 7.08 -6.05
C GLU A 200 -20.56 8.04 -6.01
N ILE A 201 -20.62 9.09 -5.19
CA ILE A 201 -19.51 10.04 -5.01
C ILE A 201 -18.27 9.35 -4.44
N TYR A 202 -18.44 8.48 -3.44
CA TYR A 202 -17.35 7.66 -2.93
C TYR A 202 -16.74 6.79 -4.05
N GLY A 203 -17.58 6.14 -4.85
CA GLY A 203 -17.15 5.34 -6.00
C GLY A 203 -16.37 6.14 -7.05
N LEU A 204 -16.78 7.38 -7.34
CA LEU A 204 -16.09 8.27 -8.27
C LEU A 204 -14.71 8.69 -7.75
N LEU A 205 -14.58 8.98 -6.46
CA LEU A 205 -13.31 9.35 -5.84
C LEU A 205 -12.27 8.22 -5.88
N LEU A 206 -12.69 6.96 -5.96
CA LEU A 206 -11.78 5.82 -6.13
C LEU A 206 -11.01 5.89 -7.46
N PHE A 207 -11.58 6.47 -8.53
CA PHE A 207 -10.83 6.67 -9.78
C PHE A 207 -9.67 7.68 -9.62
N ALA A 208 -9.75 8.56 -8.62
CA ALA A 208 -8.69 9.51 -8.31
C ALA A 208 -7.57 8.93 -7.41
N SER A 209 -7.70 7.68 -6.93
CA SER A 209 -6.70 7.03 -6.08
C SER A 209 -5.27 7.04 -6.66
N PRO A 210 -5.00 6.89 -7.98
CA PRO A 210 -3.64 6.98 -8.50
C PRO A 210 -3.00 8.37 -8.28
N LEU A 211 -3.81 9.43 -8.30
CA LEU A 211 -3.35 10.80 -8.03
C LEU A 211 -3.04 10.99 -6.54
N PHE A 212 -3.91 10.50 -5.66
CA PHE A 212 -3.68 10.54 -4.21
C PHE A 212 -2.44 9.73 -3.82
N ALA A 213 -2.24 8.58 -4.49
CA ALA A 213 -1.06 7.77 -4.29
C ALA A 213 0.22 8.53 -4.67
N ALA A 214 0.22 9.40 -5.69
CA ALA A 214 1.41 10.15 -6.11
C ALA A 214 1.77 11.35 -5.22
N MET A 215 0.90 11.79 -4.30
CA MET A 215 1.16 12.91 -3.37
C MET A 215 2.47 12.80 -2.56
N PRO A 216 2.88 11.63 -2.07
CA PRO A 216 4.13 11.40 -1.38
C PRO A 216 5.36 11.86 -2.18
N GLU A 217 5.46 11.46 -3.44
CA GLU A 217 6.58 11.82 -4.32
C GLU A 217 6.60 13.33 -4.58
N PHE A 218 5.43 13.94 -4.70
CA PHE A 218 5.30 15.40 -4.79
C PHE A 218 5.84 16.09 -3.52
N PHE A 219 5.56 15.56 -2.32
CA PHE A 219 6.12 16.09 -1.08
C PHE A 219 7.63 15.88 -0.95
N SER A 220 8.16 14.77 -1.46
CA SER A 220 9.62 14.54 -1.48
C SER A 220 10.32 15.55 -2.41
N TRP A 221 9.76 15.77 -3.60
CA TRP A 221 10.25 16.77 -4.54
C TRP A 221 10.22 18.20 -3.96
N ILE A 222 9.16 18.58 -3.24
CA ILE A 222 9.13 19.87 -2.53
C ILE A 222 10.18 19.90 -1.42
N GLY A 223 10.26 18.85 -0.60
CA GLY A 223 11.19 18.77 0.52
C GLY A 223 12.65 18.90 0.09
N SER A 224 13.05 18.20 -0.98
CA SER A 224 14.40 18.28 -1.55
C SER A 224 14.74 19.66 -2.11
N LYS A 225 13.77 20.37 -2.71
CA LYS A 225 13.97 21.75 -3.17
C LYS A 225 14.13 22.75 -2.03
N LEU A 226 13.38 22.57 -0.93
CA LEU A 226 13.43 23.46 0.23
C LEU A 226 14.66 23.24 1.10
N ASN A 227 15.19 22.00 1.12
CA ASN A 227 16.27 21.61 2.02
C ASN A 227 17.61 21.37 1.32
N LYS A 228 18.04 22.29 0.44
CA LYS A 228 19.28 22.17 -0.37
C LYS A 228 20.57 21.99 0.47
N ASN A 229 20.55 22.38 1.75
CA ASN A 229 21.72 22.39 2.64
C ASN A 229 21.51 21.57 3.95
N GLY A 230 20.41 20.82 4.07
CA GLY A 230 20.03 20.21 5.35
C GLY A 230 20.42 18.74 5.52
N ILE A 231 20.45 18.32 6.79
CA ILE A 231 20.77 16.95 7.26
C ILE A 231 19.65 15.93 6.91
N LEU A 232 18.46 16.39 6.53
CA LEU A 232 17.27 15.55 6.26
C LEU A 232 16.99 15.42 4.75
N ASN A 233 16.98 14.18 4.24
CA ASN A 233 16.57 13.87 2.87
C ASN A 233 15.09 14.20 2.63
N GLY A 234 14.74 14.69 1.44
CA GLY A 234 13.36 15.03 1.04
C GLY A 234 12.37 13.87 1.24
N ASP A 235 12.83 12.65 1.01
CA ASP A 235 12.07 11.41 1.19
C ASP A 235 11.59 11.20 2.64
N MET A 236 12.43 11.56 3.63
CA MET A 236 12.09 11.43 5.04
C MET A 236 11.08 12.50 5.48
N ILE A 237 11.15 13.69 4.88
CA ILE A 237 10.16 14.74 5.09
C ILE A 237 8.81 14.27 4.56
N SER A 238 8.78 13.73 3.34
CA SER A 238 7.58 13.17 2.73
C SER A 238 6.95 12.08 3.61
N LEU A 239 7.74 11.09 4.02
CA LEU A 239 7.30 10.01 4.90
C LEU A 239 6.71 10.57 6.21
N THR A 240 7.37 11.56 6.83
CA THR A 240 6.86 12.18 8.06
C THR A 240 5.52 12.88 7.84
N ILE A 241 5.38 13.65 6.76
CA ILE A 241 4.12 14.34 6.41
C ILE A 241 2.99 13.34 6.22
N ILE A 242 3.24 12.24 5.53
CA ILE A 242 2.26 11.18 5.28
C ILE A 242 1.81 10.49 6.56
N MET A 243 2.75 10.22 7.46
CA MET A 243 2.43 9.58 8.73
C MET A 243 1.61 10.52 9.63
N VAL A 244 1.95 11.82 9.67
CA VAL A 244 1.13 12.84 10.35
C VAL A 244 -0.26 12.91 9.73
N TYR A 245 -0.33 13.03 8.40
CA TYR A 245 -1.59 13.11 7.68
C TYR A 245 -2.46 11.88 7.96
N SER A 246 -1.89 10.68 7.90
CA SER A 246 -2.60 9.43 8.17
C SER A 246 -3.16 9.38 9.59
N ALA A 247 -2.38 9.83 10.58
CA ALA A 247 -2.81 9.93 11.96
C ALA A 247 -4.01 10.87 12.13
N VAL A 248 -3.88 12.11 11.62
CA VAL A 248 -4.91 13.14 11.71
C VAL A 248 -6.16 12.69 10.95
N ALA A 249 -6.00 12.25 9.70
CA ALA A 249 -7.12 11.87 8.85
C ALA A 249 -7.88 10.66 9.39
N CYS A 250 -7.20 9.61 9.88
CA CYS A 250 -7.87 8.47 10.51
C CYS A 250 -8.59 8.87 11.80
N SER A 251 -8.01 9.77 12.60
CA SER A 251 -8.62 10.25 13.85
C SER A 251 -9.86 11.10 13.57
N VAL A 252 -9.76 12.02 12.61
CA VAL A 252 -10.86 12.91 12.20
C VAL A 252 -11.99 12.10 11.55
N ASN A 253 -11.69 11.22 10.59
CA ASN A 253 -12.70 10.32 10.00
C ASN A 253 -13.42 9.50 11.08
N SER A 254 -12.69 9.05 12.11
CA SER A 254 -13.29 8.32 13.22
C SER A 254 -14.20 9.20 14.07
N GLY A 255 -13.80 10.43 14.37
CA GLY A 255 -14.69 11.39 15.05
C GLY A 255 -15.93 11.74 14.23
N GLN A 256 -15.78 11.90 12.91
CA GLN A 256 -16.89 12.20 12.01
C GLN A 256 -17.94 11.08 11.93
N MET A 257 -17.55 9.83 12.17
CA MET A 257 -18.49 8.70 12.21
C MET A 257 -19.43 8.71 13.43
N VAL A 258 -19.18 9.58 14.42
CA VAL A 258 -20.06 9.76 15.59
C VAL A 258 -21.23 10.69 15.27
N TYR A 259 -21.09 11.53 14.25
CA TYR A 259 -22.10 12.53 13.92
C TYR A 259 -23.28 11.90 13.17
N ARG A 260 -24.49 12.32 13.57
CA ARG A 260 -25.76 11.93 12.97
C ARG A 260 -26.42 13.15 12.34
N ALA A 261 -26.94 13.01 11.12
CA ALA A 261 -27.60 14.10 10.42
C ALA A 261 -29.00 14.34 11.00
N THR A 262 -29.42 15.60 11.08
CA THR A 262 -30.77 16.00 11.52
C THR A 262 -31.70 16.30 10.35
N SER A 263 -31.15 16.64 9.18
CA SER A 263 -31.87 16.89 7.93
C SER A 263 -31.12 16.33 6.72
N LEU A 264 -31.81 16.17 5.58
CA LEU A 264 -31.20 15.73 4.32
C LEU A 264 -30.23 16.77 3.72
N ASP A 265 -30.34 18.02 4.15
CA ASP A 265 -29.49 19.11 3.66
C ASP A 265 -28.11 19.13 4.36
N GLU A 266 -27.97 18.45 5.50
CA GLU A 266 -26.75 18.38 6.31
C GLU A 266 -25.71 17.39 5.75
N ASN A 267 -25.21 17.68 4.54
CA ASN A 267 -24.30 16.79 3.82
C ASN A 267 -22.82 17.11 4.03
N ALA A 268 -22.50 18.20 4.73
CA ALA A 268 -21.13 18.66 4.90
C ALA A 268 -20.24 17.61 5.58
N ASN A 269 -20.74 16.94 6.63
CA ASN A 269 -19.98 15.90 7.31
C ASN A 269 -19.77 14.66 6.42
N ALA A 270 -20.82 14.22 5.71
CA ALA A 270 -20.74 13.06 4.83
C ALA A 270 -19.74 13.29 3.69
N TYR A 271 -19.81 14.44 3.00
CA TYR A 271 -18.84 14.77 1.95
C TYR A 271 -17.42 14.91 2.50
N ALA A 272 -17.24 15.58 3.63
CA ALA A 272 -15.92 15.72 4.25
C ALA A 272 -15.32 14.37 4.62
N LEU A 273 -16.10 13.48 5.24
CA LEU A 273 -15.67 12.12 5.57
C LEU A 273 -15.30 11.33 4.31
N ILE A 274 -16.16 11.33 3.29
CA ILE A 274 -15.93 10.56 2.05
C ILE A 274 -14.64 11.02 1.35
N VAL A 275 -14.42 12.34 1.22
CA VAL A 275 -13.22 12.89 0.60
C VAL A 275 -11.98 12.58 1.43
N LEU A 276 -12.02 12.85 2.74
CA LEU A 276 -10.90 12.63 3.64
C LEU A 276 -10.54 11.14 3.73
N PHE A 277 -11.53 10.27 3.82
CA PHE A 277 -11.33 8.82 3.83
C PHE A 277 -10.73 8.29 2.53
N SER A 278 -11.18 8.78 1.37
CA SER A 278 -10.67 8.33 0.06
C SER A 278 -9.17 8.62 -0.09
N ILE A 279 -8.74 9.81 0.33
CA ILE A 279 -7.33 10.20 0.32
C ILE A 279 -6.55 9.42 1.40
N ALA A 280 -7.06 9.37 2.63
CA ALA A 280 -6.41 8.69 3.76
C ALA A 280 -6.18 7.20 3.49
N LYS A 281 -7.18 6.48 2.99
CA LYS A 281 -7.09 5.07 2.63
C LYS A 281 -5.94 4.82 1.65
N THR A 282 -5.92 5.59 0.57
CA THR A 282 -4.90 5.44 -0.49
C THR A 282 -3.50 5.67 0.06
N ILE A 283 -3.32 6.74 0.85
CA ILE A 283 -2.03 7.09 1.44
C ILE A 283 -1.58 6.03 2.46
N VAL A 284 -2.49 5.54 3.31
CA VAL A 284 -2.17 4.48 4.29
C VAL A 284 -1.74 3.18 3.62
N TYR A 285 -2.32 2.83 2.48
CA TYR A 285 -1.91 1.64 1.72
C TYR A 285 -0.59 1.83 0.95
N ALA A 286 -0.25 3.06 0.55
CA ALA A 286 1.02 3.38 -0.09
C ALA A 286 2.18 3.53 0.91
N ALA A 287 1.91 3.95 2.15
CA ALA A 287 2.94 4.25 3.16
C ALA A 287 3.90 3.08 3.46
N PRO A 288 3.46 1.81 3.61
CA PRO A 288 4.33 0.63 3.71
C PRO A 288 5.39 0.53 2.63
N ASN A 289 4.98 0.70 1.38
CA ASN A 289 5.86 0.58 0.23
C ASN A 289 6.94 1.66 0.27
N MET A 290 6.52 2.89 0.57
CA MET A 290 7.43 4.02 0.72
C MET A 290 8.42 3.82 1.86
N PHE A 291 7.94 3.43 3.04
CA PHE A 291 8.78 3.20 4.21
C PHE A 291 9.84 2.12 3.94
N LEU A 292 9.44 0.98 3.38
CA LEU A 292 10.35 -0.11 3.08
C LEU A 292 11.38 0.25 2.01
N PHE A 293 10.95 0.94 0.95
CA PHE A 293 11.83 1.36 -0.13
C PHE A 293 12.91 2.35 0.34
N TYR A 294 12.57 3.29 1.22
CA TYR A 294 13.53 4.30 1.71
C TYR A 294 14.44 3.78 2.83
N MET A 295 13.92 2.93 3.73
CA MET A 295 14.63 2.55 4.96
C MET A 295 15.35 1.21 4.88
N PHE A 296 14.96 0.32 3.96
CA PHE A 296 15.47 -1.05 3.88
C PHE A 296 15.99 -1.41 2.48
N PRO A 297 16.91 -2.38 2.37
CA PRO A 297 17.39 -2.85 1.08
C PRO A 297 16.26 -3.46 0.23
N ALA A 298 16.30 -3.26 -1.09
CA ALA A 298 15.31 -3.77 -2.03
C ALA A 298 15.18 -5.30 -2.01
N GLU A 299 16.27 -6.02 -1.73
CA GLU A 299 16.31 -7.50 -1.69
C GLU A 299 15.36 -8.12 -0.67
N HIS A 300 15.10 -7.42 0.45
CA HIS A 300 14.23 -7.89 1.52
C HIS A 300 12.84 -7.26 1.48
N PHE A 301 12.57 -6.37 0.52
CA PHE A 301 11.34 -5.59 0.42
C PHE A 301 10.09 -6.47 0.54
N GLY A 302 10.00 -7.54 -0.24
CA GLY A 302 8.84 -8.42 -0.24
C GLY A 302 8.60 -9.18 1.04
N SER A 303 9.68 -9.69 1.63
CA SER A 303 9.60 -10.41 2.90
C SER A 303 9.20 -9.47 4.03
N LEU A 304 9.80 -8.28 4.09
CA LEU A 304 9.45 -7.26 5.09
C LEU A 304 8.03 -6.74 4.92
N TYR A 305 7.56 -6.56 3.69
CA TYR A 305 6.16 -6.18 3.42
C TYR A 305 5.19 -7.28 3.89
N GLY A 306 5.52 -8.55 3.66
CA GLY A 306 4.76 -9.68 4.19
C GLY A 306 4.69 -9.66 5.72
N VAL A 307 5.83 -9.48 6.39
CA VAL A 307 5.90 -9.36 7.86
C VAL A 307 5.11 -8.15 8.36
N LEU A 308 5.14 -7.03 7.64
CA LEU A 308 4.44 -5.80 7.99
C LEU A 308 2.91 -5.96 7.91
N THR A 309 2.43 -6.75 6.96
CA THR A 309 0.99 -6.97 6.73
C THR A 309 0.41 -8.13 7.55
N ALA A 310 1.23 -9.09 7.97
CA ALA A 310 0.78 -10.29 8.68
C ALA A 310 0.00 -10.01 9.98
N PRO A 311 0.44 -9.10 10.89
CA PRO A 311 -0.36 -8.78 12.09
C PRO A 311 -1.70 -8.14 11.76
N GLY A 312 -1.81 -7.47 10.60
CA GLY A 312 -3.06 -6.93 10.10
C GLY A 312 -4.13 -8.00 9.83
N ILE A 313 -3.72 -9.25 9.57
CA ILE A 313 -4.64 -10.38 9.44
C ILE A 313 -5.36 -10.61 10.76
N ILE A 314 -4.65 -10.56 11.90
CA ILE A 314 -5.24 -10.79 13.22
C ILE A 314 -6.22 -9.66 13.54
N THR A 315 -5.84 -8.40 13.28
CA THR A 315 -6.70 -7.26 13.60
C THR A 315 -7.96 -7.19 12.73
N MET A 316 -7.92 -7.70 11.48
CA MET A 316 -9.11 -7.84 10.64
C MET A 316 -10.20 -8.69 11.27
N TRP A 317 -9.84 -9.73 12.03
CA TRP A 317 -10.82 -10.61 12.66
C TRP A 317 -11.63 -9.91 13.76
N PHE A 318 -11.11 -8.81 14.31
CA PHE A 318 -11.83 -7.99 15.28
C PHE A 318 -12.82 -7.01 14.64
N ILE A 319 -12.77 -6.78 13.32
CA ILE A 319 -13.66 -5.83 12.64
C ILE A 319 -15.13 -6.26 12.78
N ASP A 320 -15.46 -7.55 12.54
CA ASP A 320 -16.84 -8.03 12.67
C ASP A 320 -17.36 -7.98 14.12
N PRO A 321 -16.63 -8.47 15.14
CA PRO A 321 -17.02 -8.29 16.55
C PRO A 321 -17.21 -6.82 16.95
N LEU A 322 -16.34 -5.92 16.50
CA LEU A 322 -16.48 -4.48 16.79
C LEU A 322 -17.71 -3.89 16.13
N PHE A 323 -18.06 -4.33 14.91
CA PHE A 323 -19.29 -3.92 14.25
C PHE A 323 -20.54 -4.44 14.98
N ARG A 324 -20.50 -5.67 15.52
CA ARG A 324 -21.58 -6.19 16.36
C ARG A 324 -21.79 -5.37 17.64
N VAL A 325 -20.72 -4.84 18.23
CA VAL A 325 -20.82 -3.90 19.36
C VAL A 325 -21.52 -2.61 18.94
N ILE A 326 -21.25 -2.09 17.74
CA ILE A 326 -21.95 -0.92 17.18
C ILE A 326 -23.45 -1.20 17.03
N VAL A 327 -23.81 -2.35 16.45
CA VAL A 327 -25.21 -2.73 16.26
C VAL A 327 -25.92 -3.03 17.58
N GLY A 328 -25.19 -3.46 18.63
CA GLY A 328 -25.73 -3.64 19.97
C GLY A 328 -26.82 -4.72 20.08
N GLY A 329 -26.94 -5.60 19.07
CA GLY A 329 -28.03 -6.59 18.98
C GLY A 329 -29.38 -6.02 18.55
N SER A 330 -29.44 -4.76 18.09
CA SER A 330 -30.65 -4.19 17.49
C SER A 330 -30.98 -4.85 16.14
N GLU A 331 -32.27 -5.05 15.87
CA GLU A 331 -32.74 -5.57 14.57
C GLU A 331 -32.68 -4.49 13.47
N THR A 332 -32.73 -3.21 13.87
CA THR A 332 -32.74 -2.04 12.98
C THR A 332 -31.46 -1.23 13.15
N LEU A 333 -30.82 -0.92 12.03
CA LEU A 333 -29.58 -0.14 12.02
C LEU A 333 -29.76 1.27 12.63
N ALA A 334 -30.99 1.79 12.69
CA ALA A 334 -31.32 3.11 13.23
C ALA A 334 -30.97 3.30 14.72
N ASP A 335 -30.92 2.21 15.48
CA ASP A 335 -30.64 2.18 16.92
C ASP A 335 -29.22 1.72 17.26
N ALA A 336 -28.39 1.47 16.24
CA ALA A 336 -26.97 1.26 16.41
C ALA A 336 -26.28 2.50 17.01
N ASP A 337 -25.16 2.30 17.70
CA ASP A 337 -24.33 3.37 18.24
C ASP A 337 -22.88 3.24 17.74
N PHE A 338 -22.51 4.12 16.81
CA PHE A 338 -21.15 4.19 16.28
C PHE A 338 -20.16 4.86 17.24
N ALA A 339 -20.64 5.59 18.26
CA ALA A 339 -19.81 6.40 19.16
C ALA A 339 -18.73 5.60 19.91
N PRO A 340 -19.02 4.51 20.66
CA PRO A 340 -18.02 3.88 21.52
C PRO A 340 -16.82 3.35 20.74
N VAL A 341 -17.07 2.68 19.61
CA VAL A 341 -16.00 2.11 18.77
C VAL A 341 -15.27 3.20 18.00
N SER A 342 -15.99 4.20 17.47
CA SER A 342 -15.37 5.25 16.66
C SER A 342 -14.54 6.22 17.50
N ILE A 343 -14.96 6.55 18.73
CA ILE A 343 -14.16 7.34 19.69
C ILE A 343 -12.91 6.56 20.11
N GLY A 344 -13.03 5.26 20.38
CA GLY A 344 -11.88 4.40 20.69
C GLY A 344 -10.83 4.43 19.58
N PHE A 345 -11.25 4.30 18.32
CA PHE A 345 -10.35 4.44 17.18
C PHE A 345 -9.82 5.87 16.99
N ALA A 346 -10.62 6.91 17.25
CA ALA A 346 -10.17 8.29 17.16
C ALA A 346 -9.02 8.57 18.14
N VAL A 347 -9.14 8.10 19.38
CA VAL A 347 -8.09 8.22 20.40
C VAL A 347 -6.88 7.38 20.01
N LEU A 348 -7.08 6.12 19.59
CA LEU A 348 -5.99 5.22 19.22
C LEU A 348 -5.17 5.77 18.03
N CYS A 349 -5.84 6.23 16.97
CA CYS A 349 -5.18 6.87 15.83
C CYS A 349 -4.52 8.20 16.21
N GLY A 350 -5.09 8.93 17.16
CA GLY A 350 -4.55 10.20 17.66
C GLY A 350 -3.26 9.99 18.47
N VAL A 351 -3.20 8.97 19.32
CA VAL A 351 -1.98 8.59 20.07
C VAL A 351 -0.84 8.25 19.11
N CYS A 352 -1.16 7.68 17.94
CA CYS A 352 -0.17 7.42 16.91
C CYS A 352 0.50 8.70 16.35
N LEU A 353 0.03 9.93 16.65
CA LEU A 353 0.79 11.15 16.35
C LEU A 353 2.16 11.20 17.04
N LEU A 354 2.34 10.48 18.14
CA LEU A 354 3.65 10.32 18.78
C LEU A 354 4.68 9.66 17.84
N GLN A 355 4.23 9.03 16.75
CA GLN A 355 5.10 8.46 15.75
C GLN A 355 5.94 9.48 14.98
N VAL A 356 5.64 10.78 15.05
CA VAL A 356 6.44 11.84 14.41
C VAL A 356 7.89 11.83 14.94
N PHE A 357 8.10 11.24 16.11
CA PHE A 357 9.42 10.99 16.63
C PHE A 357 10.13 9.79 15.97
N ILE A 358 9.41 8.83 15.37
CA ILE A 358 9.98 7.64 14.70
C ILE A 358 10.92 8.02 13.55
N PRO A 359 10.56 8.90 12.58
CA PRO A 359 11.51 9.32 11.55
C PRO A 359 12.75 10.02 12.10
N LYS A 360 12.62 10.78 13.20
CA LYS A 360 13.77 11.42 13.88
C LYS A 360 14.68 10.40 14.56
N PHE A 361 14.11 9.40 15.24
CA PHE A 361 14.88 8.29 15.82
C PHE A 361 15.46 7.36 14.74
N GLY A 362 14.75 7.17 13.63
CA GLY A 362 15.20 6.50 12.42
C GLY A 362 16.40 7.21 11.79
N LEU A 363 16.41 8.54 11.77
CA LEU A 363 17.56 9.31 11.28
C LEU A 363 18.77 9.21 12.21
N ILE A 364 18.56 9.23 13.52
CA ILE A 364 19.63 9.07 14.52
C ILE A 364 20.20 7.65 14.46
N SER A 365 19.35 6.64 14.30
CA SER A 365 19.77 5.24 14.18
C SER A 365 20.43 4.96 12.83
N ALA A 366 19.90 5.48 11.72
CA ALA A 366 20.52 5.40 10.40
C ALA A 366 21.85 6.17 10.34
N ALA A 367 21.94 7.37 10.92
CA ALA A 367 23.21 8.11 11.05
C ALA A 367 24.20 7.38 11.95
N LYS A 368 23.73 6.73 13.04
CA LYS A 368 24.55 5.83 13.84
C LYS A 368 24.99 4.59 13.07
N ARG A 369 24.15 4.04 12.19
CA ARG A 369 24.47 2.89 11.35
C ARG A 369 25.52 3.25 10.30
N MET A 370 25.30 4.33 9.54
CA MET A 370 26.26 4.82 8.55
C MET A 370 27.59 5.25 9.19
N SER A 371 27.59 5.79 10.41
CA SER A 371 28.84 6.09 11.14
C SER A 371 29.52 4.86 11.72
N ARG A 372 28.79 3.77 11.96
CA ARG A 372 29.35 2.47 12.39
C ARG A 372 29.92 1.70 11.21
N GLU A 373 29.19 1.66 10.09
CA GLU A 373 29.63 1.11 8.80
C GLU A 373 30.88 1.84 8.29
N LYS A 374 30.93 3.18 8.35
CA LYS A 374 32.17 3.95 8.03
C LYS A 374 33.36 3.59 8.92
N LYS A 375 33.13 3.30 10.21
CA LYS A 375 34.19 2.88 11.14
C LYS A 375 34.64 1.44 10.89
N GLU A 376 33.70 0.55 10.55
CA GLU A 376 33.99 -0.86 10.22
C GLU A 376 34.73 -0.97 8.88
N ALA A 377 34.34 -0.20 7.87
CA ALA A 377 35.07 -0.08 6.60
C ALA A 377 36.48 0.49 6.80
N GLN A 378 36.66 1.53 7.63
CA GLN A 378 37.99 2.06 7.97
C GLN A 378 38.88 1.05 8.70
N ASN A 379 38.30 0.29 9.64
CA ASN A 379 39.03 -0.74 10.38
C ASN A 379 39.38 -1.95 9.49
N GLY A 380 38.49 -2.34 8.57
CA GLY A 380 38.74 -3.38 7.57
C GLY A 380 39.89 -3.02 6.64
N ILE A 381 39.87 -1.80 6.08
CA ILE A 381 40.96 -1.28 5.25
C ILE A 381 42.30 -1.22 6.03
N SER A 382 42.25 -0.87 7.32
CA SER A 382 43.45 -0.85 8.17
C SER A 382 44.02 -2.24 8.44
N ASN A 383 43.17 -3.27 8.61
CA ASN A 383 43.62 -4.64 8.81
C ASN A 383 44.17 -5.26 7.52
N ASP A 384 43.49 -5.05 6.38
CA ASP A 384 43.99 -5.52 5.08
C ASP A 384 45.33 -4.86 4.71
N ALA A 385 45.50 -3.57 5.00
CA ALA A 385 46.76 -2.87 4.79
C ALA A 385 47.88 -3.38 5.71
N PHE A 386 47.54 -3.85 6.92
CA PHE A 386 48.49 -4.44 7.85
C PHE A 386 48.92 -5.84 7.40
N GLU A 387 47.97 -6.71 7.02
CA GLU A 387 48.26 -8.06 6.50
C GLU A 387 49.07 -8.02 5.21
N LYS A 388 48.81 -7.04 4.34
CA LYS A 388 49.57 -6.87 3.09
C LYS A 388 51.02 -6.45 3.34
N LYS A 389 51.26 -5.58 4.34
CA LYS A 389 52.60 -5.20 4.78
C LYS A 389 53.34 -6.35 5.47
N GLU A 390 52.64 -7.19 6.21
CA GLU A 390 53.21 -8.36 6.86
C GLU A 390 53.64 -9.41 5.83
N LYS A 391 52.82 -9.63 4.78
CA LYS A 391 53.20 -10.46 3.62
C LYS A 391 54.40 -9.91 2.86
N GLU A 392 54.44 -8.61 2.54
CA GLU A 392 55.59 -8.00 1.86
C GLU A 392 56.90 -8.09 2.68
N ASN A 393 56.80 -8.02 4.02
CA ASN A 393 57.95 -8.21 4.91
C ASN A 393 58.39 -9.68 5.02
N LEU A 394 57.47 -10.65 4.93
CA LEU A 394 57.82 -12.07 4.88
C LEU A 394 58.43 -12.47 3.53
N ASP A 395 57.91 -11.93 2.43
CA ASP A 395 58.42 -12.21 1.08
C ASP A 395 59.84 -11.63 0.91
N SER A 396 60.11 -10.43 1.44
CA SER A 396 61.46 -9.84 1.42
C SER A 396 62.48 -10.54 2.33
N LEU A 397 62.04 -11.36 3.29
CA LEU A 397 62.90 -12.20 4.14
C LEU A 397 63.19 -13.57 3.53
N THR A 398 62.45 -13.98 2.49
CA THR A 398 62.65 -15.27 1.80
C THR A 398 63.50 -15.15 0.53
N ASP A 399 63.78 -13.93 0.08
CA ASP A 399 64.69 -13.60 -1.03
C ASP A 399 66.16 -13.34 -0.58
N LEU A 400 66.50 -13.66 0.68
CA LEU A 400 67.83 -13.57 1.29
C LEU A 400 68.30 -14.97 1.71
#